data_AF-A0AA35ZPT7-F1
#
_entry.id   AF-A0AA35ZPT7-F1
#
_cell.length_a   1.000
_cell.length_b   1.000
_cell.length_c   1.000
_cell.angle_alpha   90.00
_cell.angle_beta   90.00
_cell.angle_gamma   90.00
#
_symmetry.space_group_name_H-M   'P 1'
#
loop_
_entity.id
_entity.type
_entity.pdbx_description
1 polymer ?
#
loop_
_entity_poly.entity_id
_entity_poly.type
_entity_poly.pdbx_seq_one_letter_code
_entity_poly.pdbx_strand_id
1 'polypeptide(L)'
;MRSKHSINRAQNVSSKSPLRQFVTGKDKSAGRNSKGRITIFHRGGGAKRSQRTIHLKCNTSSVGVVERIEYDPNLTSRIAMVRWVEGATVDRPKKVNSLQKKLHPTTKILPSISIKG
;
A
#
# COMPACT_ATOMS: atom_id res chain seq x y z
N MET A 1 -27.89 -25.07 -4.36
CA MET A 1 -26.97 -25.38 -3.25
C MET A 1 -25.84 -24.34 -3.23
N ARG A 2 -25.81 -23.43 -2.24
CA ARG A 2 -24.73 -22.45 -2.09
C ARG A 2 -23.64 -23.08 -1.21
N SER A 3 -22.44 -23.29 -1.75
CA SER A 3 -21.31 -23.86 -1.01
C SER A 3 -21.03 -23.06 0.27
N LYS A 4 -20.90 -23.75 1.42
CA LYS A 4 -20.55 -23.17 2.73
C LYS A 4 -19.12 -22.61 2.81
N HIS A 5 -18.35 -22.66 1.71
CA HIS A 5 -16.94 -22.25 1.66
C HIS A 5 -16.71 -20.94 0.89
N SER A 6 -17.68 -20.03 0.84
CA SER A 6 -17.45 -18.73 0.19
C SER A 6 -16.48 -17.88 1.02
N ILE A 7 -15.22 -17.78 0.58
CA ILE A 7 -14.23 -16.86 1.15
C ILE A 7 -14.67 -15.43 0.84
N ASN A 8 -15.00 -14.66 1.89
CA ASN A 8 -15.38 -13.27 1.72
C ASN A 8 -14.12 -12.42 1.48
N ARG A 9 -13.83 -12.15 0.20
CA ARG A 9 -12.64 -11.44 -0.25
C ARG A 9 -12.60 -9.96 0.13
N ALA A 10 -13.70 -9.39 0.59
CA ALA A 10 -13.77 -7.99 1.03
C ALA A 10 -13.48 -7.80 2.53
N GLN A 11 -13.42 -8.88 3.31
CA GLN A 11 -13.16 -8.78 4.75
C GLN A 11 -11.79 -8.16 5.03
N ASN A 12 -11.75 -7.20 5.96
CA ASN A 12 -10.55 -6.52 6.44
C ASN A 12 -9.81 -5.70 5.37
N VAL A 13 -10.54 -5.12 4.41
CA VAL A 13 -10.02 -4.10 3.49
C VAL A 13 -10.66 -2.77 3.81
N SER A 14 -9.84 -1.73 3.95
CA SER A 14 -10.30 -0.36 4.20
C SER A 14 -11.06 0.20 2.99
N SER A 15 -12.19 0.86 3.26
CA SER A 15 -12.99 1.61 2.27
C SER A 15 -12.43 2.99 1.94
N LYS A 16 -11.44 3.49 2.71
CA LYS A 16 -10.82 4.79 2.48
C LYS A 16 -10.10 4.85 1.14
N SER A 17 -10.15 6.02 0.50
CA SER A 17 -9.37 6.30 -0.70
C SER A 17 -7.87 6.22 -0.40
N PRO A 18 -7.04 5.79 -1.37
CA PRO A 18 -5.59 5.74 -1.18
C PRO A 18 -5.02 7.14 -0.95
N LEU A 19 -3.90 7.20 -0.22
CA LEU A 19 -3.19 8.44 0.04
C LEU A 19 -2.58 9.02 -1.24
N ARG A 20 -2.92 10.27 -1.53
CA ARG A 20 -2.49 10.96 -2.76
C ARG A 20 -0.98 10.98 -2.94
N GLN A 21 -0.21 11.13 -1.87
CA GLN A 21 1.27 11.17 -1.90
C GLN A 21 1.91 9.88 -2.43
N PHE A 22 1.21 8.74 -2.35
CA PHE A 22 1.71 7.44 -2.80
C PHE A 22 1.06 6.98 -4.10
N VAL A 23 0.29 7.85 -4.76
CA VAL A 23 -0.46 7.52 -5.97
C VAL A 23 0.10 8.33 -7.14
N THR A 24 0.51 7.62 -8.19
CA THR A 24 1.03 8.23 -9.42
C THR A 24 0.17 7.82 -10.60
N GLY A 25 -0.07 8.78 -11.51
CA GLY A 25 -0.69 8.50 -12.79
C GLY A 25 0.19 7.57 -13.62
N LYS A 26 -0.41 6.55 -14.23
CA LYS A 26 0.30 5.67 -15.16
C LYS A 26 -0.55 5.39 -16.38
N ASP A 27 0.04 5.63 -17.54
CA ASP A 27 -0.58 5.28 -18.81
C ASP A 27 -0.33 3.82 -19.17
N LYS A 28 -1.28 3.24 -19.90
CA LYS A 28 -1.21 1.85 -20.33
C LYS A 28 -0.54 1.78 -21.69
N SER A 29 0.45 0.89 -21.82
CA SER A 29 1.08 0.61 -23.12
C SER A 29 0.19 -0.22 -24.07
N ALA A 30 -0.86 -0.87 -23.55
CA ALA A 30 -1.76 -1.75 -24.32
C ALA A 30 -1.02 -2.79 -25.18
N GLY A 31 0.07 -3.36 -24.65
CA GLY A 31 0.85 -4.39 -25.35
C GLY A 31 1.75 -3.89 -26.49
N ARG A 32 1.91 -2.56 -26.63
CA ARG A 32 2.78 -1.94 -27.65
C ARG A 32 4.16 -1.58 -27.09
N ASN A 33 5.17 -1.63 -27.96
CA ASN A 33 6.52 -1.15 -27.66
C ASN A 33 6.71 0.33 -28.06
N SER A 34 7.94 0.84 -27.88
CA SER A 34 8.31 2.24 -28.21
C SER A 34 8.17 2.59 -29.69
N LYS A 35 8.20 1.62 -30.61
CA LYS A 35 7.97 1.82 -32.06
C LYS A 35 6.49 1.69 -32.44
N GLY A 36 5.59 1.58 -31.46
CA GLY A 36 4.15 1.42 -31.66
C GLY A 36 3.71 0.03 -32.14
N ARG A 37 4.62 -0.94 -32.26
CA ARG A 37 4.30 -2.30 -32.70
C ARG A 37 3.72 -3.10 -31.53
N ILE A 38 2.70 -3.91 -31.80
CA ILE A 38 2.15 -4.86 -30.84
C ILE A 38 3.20 -5.95 -30.60
N THR A 39 3.70 -6.04 -29.37
CA THR A 39 4.63 -7.09 -28.96
C THR A 39 3.97 -8.11 -28.05
N ILE A 40 2.90 -7.72 -27.33
CA ILE A 40 2.13 -8.61 -26.46
C ILE A 40 0.66 -8.55 -26.86
N PHE A 41 0.14 -9.68 -27.34
CA PHE A 41 -1.27 -9.83 -27.70
C PHE A 41 -2.16 -9.96 -26.45
N HIS A 42 -3.48 -9.80 -26.64
CA HIS A 42 -4.49 -9.87 -25.58
C HIS A 42 -4.30 -8.86 -24.43
N ARG A 43 -3.49 -7.81 -24.64
CA ARG A 43 -3.31 -6.69 -23.72
C ARG A 43 -3.89 -5.43 -24.34
N GLY A 44 -4.85 -4.80 -23.68
CA GLY A 44 -5.53 -3.60 -24.16
C GLY A 44 -6.83 -3.34 -23.40
N GLY A 45 -7.33 -2.10 -23.44
CA GLY A 45 -8.58 -1.72 -22.78
C GLY A 45 -8.55 -1.78 -21.24
N GLY A 46 -9.70 -2.09 -20.65
CA GLY A 46 -9.95 -2.15 -19.21
C GLY A 46 -9.96 -0.79 -18.50
N ALA A 47 -10.45 -0.76 -17.26
CA ALA A 47 -10.54 0.47 -16.45
C ALA A 47 -9.17 1.11 -16.18
N LYS A 48 -9.09 2.45 -16.18
CA LYS A 48 -7.88 3.20 -15.82
C LYS A 48 -7.50 2.89 -14.37
N ARG A 49 -6.21 2.69 -14.11
CA ARG A 49 -5.67 2.37 -12.79
C ARG A 49 -4.51 3.30 -12.51
N SER A 50 -4.47 3.87 -11.32
CA SER A 50 -3.31 4.62 -10.84
C SER A 50 -2.31 3.65 -10.24
N GLN A 51 -1.02 3.89 -10.45
CA GLN A 51 0.04 3.10 -9.83
C GLN A 51 0.28 3.61 -8.40
N ARG A 52 0.60 2.69 -7.48
CA ARG A 52 1.03 3.05 -6.13
C ARG A 52 2.53 2.86 -5.96
N THR A 53 3.16 3.80 -5.27
CA THR A 53 4.56 3.70 -4.85
C THR A 53 4.62 2.78 -3.64
N ILE A 54 5.26 1.62 -3.80
CA ILE A 54 5.36 0.60 -2.76
C ILE A 54 6.84 0.31 -2.49
N HIS A 55 7.21 0.25 -1.22
CA HIS A 55 8.53 -0.17 -0.80
C HIS A 55 8.62 -1.70 -0.86
N LEU A 56 9.07 -2.24 -2.01
CA LEU A 56 9.28 -3.68 -2.20
C LEU A 56 10.61 -4.18 -1.64
N LYS A 57 11.56 -3.26 -1.44
CA LYS A 57 12.92 -3.59 -1.02
C LYS A 57 13.01 -3.57 0.51
N CYS A 58 13.03 -4.74 1.14
CA CYS A 58 13.15 -4.91 2.59
C CYS A 58 14.61 -4.78 3.07
N ASN A 59 15.24 -3.65 2.79
CA ASN A 59 16.67 -3.45 3.06
C ASN A 59 16.96 -2.83 4.44
N THR A 60 15.94 -2.48 5.21
CA THR A 60 16.11 -1.74 6.47
C THR A 60 15.34 -2.43 7.58
N SER A 61 16.04 -2.80 8.65
CA SER A 61 15.43 -3.30 9.89
C SER A 61 14.75 -2.14 10.60
N SER A 62 13.45 -1.98 10.37
CA SER A 62 12.62 -0.92 10.97
C SER A 62 11.35 -1.50 11.57
N VAL A 63 10.86 -0.88 12.64
CA VAL A 63 9.57 -1.22 13.24
C VAL A 63 8.52 -0.25 12.75
N GLY A 64 7.38 -0.79 12.33
CA GLY A 64 6.22 0.00 11.96
C GLY A 64 4.92 -0.60 12.47
N VAL A 65 3.90 0.24 12.58
CA VAL A 65 2.53 -0.17 12.89
C VAL A 65 1.70 -0.12 11.62
N VAL A 66 0.97 -1.20 11.36
CA VAL A 66 0.00 -1.26 10.25
C VAL A 66 -1.22 -0.42 10.63
N GLU A 67 -1.48 0.63 9.86
CA GLU A 67 -2.66 1.48 10.07
C GLU A 67 -3.91 0.92 9.39
N ARG A 68 -3.77 0.42 8.16
CA ARG A 68 -4.86 -0.18 7.39
C ARG A 68 -4.36 -1.09 6.28
N ILE A 69 -5.22 -2.00 5.87
CA ILE A 69 -5.02 -2.88 4.71
C ILE A 69 -5.87 -2.35 3.56
N GLU A 70 -5.28 -2.18 2.39
CA GLU A 70 -5.94 -1.64 1.20
C GLU A 70 -5.92 -2.64 0.04
N TYR A 71 -6.91 -2.50 -0.83
CA TYR A 71 -6.90 -3.13 -2.15
C TYR A 71 -6.03 -2.31 -3.11
N ASP A 72 -5.21 -2.98 -3.92
CA ASP A 72 -4.47 -2.39 -5.04
C ASP A 72 -4.87 -3.08 -6.36
N PRO A 73 -5.34 -2.34 -7.38
CA PRO A 73 -5.79 -2.93 -8.64
C PRO A 73 -4.65 -3.35 -9.58
N ASN A 74 -3.39 -3.03 -9.26
CA ASN A 74 -2.20 -3.37 -10.05
C ASN A 74 -1.53 -4.66 -9.58
N LEU A 75 -1.94 -5.19 -8.42
CA LEU A 75 -1.40 -6.38 -7.80
C LEU A 75 -2.53 -7.35 -7.44
N THR A 76 -2.20 -8.63 -7.30
CA THR A 76 -3.15 -9.64 -6.82
C THR A 76 -3.29 -9.61 -5.29
N SER A 77 -2.22 -9.22 -4.59
CA SER A 77 -2.13 -9.12 -3.13
C SER A 77 -2.70 -7.80 -2.59
N ARG A 78 -3.10 -7.82 -1.32
CA ARG A 78 -3.44 -6.61 -0.57
C ARG A 78 -2.16 -5.90 -0.13
N ILE A 79 -2.23 -4.58 0.03
CA ILE A 79 -1.12 -3.77 0.54
C ILE A 79 -1.46 -3.26 1.94
N ALA A 80 -0.43 -3.03 2.74
CA ALA A 80 -0.57 -2.44 4.07
C ALA A 80 0.00 -1.02 4.06
N MET A 81 -0.77 -0.07 4.59
CA MET A 81 -0.21 1.21 4.96
C MET A 81 0.45 1.07 6.33
N VAL A 82 1.74 1.42 6.39
CA VAL A 82 2.56 1.29 7.59
C VAL A 82 3.05 2.67 8.02
N ARG A 83 2.88 2.98 9.30
CA ARG A 83 3.56 4.10 9.96
C ARG A 83 4.82 3.58 10.60
N TRP A 84 5.97 4.06 10.15
CA TRP A 84 7.27 3.69 10.70
C TRP A 84 7.55 4.45 12.00
N VAL A 85 8.24 3.79 12.94
CA VAL A 85 8.76 4.39 14.17
C VAL A 85 10.19 4.85 13.90
N GLU A 86 10.44 6.15 13.99
CA GLU A 86 11.78 6.70 13.79
C GLU A 86 12.78 6.19 14.84
N GLY A 87 14.01 5.89 14.41
CA GLY A 87 15.11 5.47 15.28
C GLY A 87 15.06 4.03 15.81
N ALA A 88 14.05 3.25 15.48
CA ALA A 88 13.90 1.87 15.96
C ALA A 88 14.55 0.86 15.00
N THR A 89 15.86 0.61 15.16
CA THR A 89 16.56 -0.54 14.55
C THR A 89 16.38 -1.75 15.46
N VAL A 90 15.83 -2.84 14.92
CA VAL A 90 15.62 -4.08 15.69
C VAL A 90 16.67 -5.09 15.29
N ASP A 91 17.69 -5.22 16.13
CA ASP A 91 18.72 -6.26 15.96
C ASP A 91 18.22 -7.65 16.44
N ARG A 92 17.11 -7.71 17.18
CA ARG A 92 16.44 -8.95 17.62
C ARG A 92 14.94 -8.76 17.82
N PRO A 93 14.06 -9.65 17.31
CA PRO A 93 12.63 -9.55 17.54
C PRO A 93 12.31 -9.74 19.03
N LYS A 94 12.14 -8.63 19.77
CA LYS A 94 11.62 -8.68 21.15
C LYS A 94 10.13 -9.06 21.08
N LYS A 95 9.68 -9.92 22.01
CA LYS A 95 8.27 -10.37 22.15
C LYS A 95 7.30 -9.22 21.88
N VAL A 96 6.49 -9.40 20.84
CA VAL A 96 5.63 -8.38 20.18
C VAL A 96 4.64 -7.70 21.15
N ASN A 97 4.27 -8.35 22.25
CA ASN A 97 3.21 -7.88 23.16
C ASN A 97 3.61 -6.69 24.05
N SER A 98 4.90 -6.38 24.23
CA SER A 98 5.33 -5.28 25.11
C SER A 98 5.41 -3.92 24.40
N LEU A 99 5.42 -3.90 23.06
CA LEU A 99 5.57 -2.68 22.25
C LEU A 99 4.23 -1.98 21.95
N GLN A 100 3.11 -2.73 21.94
CA GLN A 100 1.77 -2.18 21.77
C GLN A 100 1.38 -1.19 22.90
N LYS A 101 1.93 -1.35 24.12
CA LYS A 101 1.68 -0.45 25.26
C LYS A 101 2.48 0.86 25.20
N LYS A 102 3.57 0.94 24.43
CA LYS A 102 4.41 2.16 24.34
C LYS A 102 3.99 3.08 23.20
N LEU A 103 3.31 2.57 22.18
CA LEU A 103 2.67 3.39 21.16
C LEU A 103 1.23 3.73 21.59
N HIS A 104 1.10 4.67 22.52
CA HIS A 104 -0.13 5.46 22.56
C HIS A 104 -0.21 6.22 21.23
N PRO A 105 -1.36 6.25 20.53
CA PRO A 105 -1.52 7.15 19.39
C PRO A 105 -1.43 8.55 19.97
N THR A 106 -0.28 9.21 19.85
CA THR A 106 -0.19 10.63 20.16
C THR A 106 -1.12 11.31 19.16
N THR A 107 -2.29 11.71 19.66
CA THR A 107 -3.22 12.65 19.05
C THR A 107 -2.51 14.01 18.95
N LYS A 108 -1.44 14.08 18.15
CA LYS A 108 -0.85 15.31 17.68
C LYS A 108 -0.87 15.21 16.18
N ILE A 109 -2.01 15.63 15.63
CA ILE A 109 -2.08 16.18 14.29
C ILE A 109 -0.94 17.21 14.25
N LEU A 110 0.15 16.91 13.55
CA LEU A 110 1.12 17.96 13.26
C LEU A 110 0.37 19.00 12.43
N PRO A 111 0.31 20.27 12.86
CA PRO A 111 -0.35 21.29 12.07
C PRO A 111 0.30 21.31 10.69
N SER A 112 -0.54 21.34 9.66
CA SER A 112 -0.15 21.54 8.27
C SER A 112 0.96 22.59 8.20
N ILE A 113 2.12 22.22 7.66
CA ILE A 113 3.17 23.17 7.31
C ILE A 113 2.53 24.17 6.34
N SER A 114 2.21 25.35 6.86
CA SER A 114 1.78 26.51 6.11
C SER A 114 3.00 26.98 5.32
N ILE A 115 3.05 26.67 4.03
CA ILE A 115 4.00 27.31 3.11
C ILE A 115 3.52 28.76 2.95
N LYS A 116 4.21 29.69 3.61
CA LYS A 116 4.16 31.12 3.27
C LYS A 116 5.13 31.36 2.12
N GLY A 117 4.69 32.09 1.10
CA GLY A 117 5.51 32.58 -0.01
C GLY A 117 5.10 31.98 -1.33
#